data_AF-A0AA39J7I2-F1
#
_entry.id   AF-A0AA39J7I2-F1
#
_cell.length_a   1.000
_cell.length_b   1.000
_cell.length_c   1.000
_cell.angle_alpha   90.00
_cell.angle_beta   90.00
_cell.angle_gamma   90.00
#
_symmetry.space_group_name_H-M   'P 1'
#
loop_
_entity.id
_entity.type
_entity.pdbx_description
1 polymer ?
#
loop_
_entity_poly.entity_id
_entity_poly.type
_entity_poly.pdbx_seq_one_letter_code
_entity_poly.pdbx_strand_id
1 'polypeptide(L)'
;MTRFLLSTLYRTQHCFRLTGDVTKEQALSHGHPRKLLAANIAYLLSLAWHNPSKFLDEYQERLQHYHNITVCLTTINHAFEDACYSVKKITKMVKEKCSYKCASFIRCIAKYPASYLVAMDEVLKDDHTYSQMRAC
;
A
#
# COMPACT_ATOMS: atom_id res chain seq x y z
N MET A 1 -41.34 13.09 -11.46
CA MET A 1 -41.73 11.68 -11.30
C MET A 1 -40.48 10.86 -10.97
N THR A 2 -40.29 10.52 -9.70
CA THR A 2 -39.17 9.69 -9.24
C THR A 2 -39.43 8.23 -9.61
N ARG A 3 -38.63 7.67 -10.53
CA ARG A 3 -38.70 6.26 -10.96
C ARG A 3 -38.07 5.34 -9.91
N PHE A 4 -38.78 5.11 -8.81
CA PHE A 4 -38.44 4.03 -7.88
C PHE A 4 -39.55 2.98 -7.92
N LEU A 5 -39.16 1.71 -8.02
CA LEU A 5 -40.09 0.59 -7.89
C LEU A 5 -40.67 0.58 -6.47
N LEU A 6 -41.97 0.31 -6.33
CA LEU A 6 -42.66 0.23 -5.04
C LEU A 6 -41.94 -0.73 -4.07
N SER A 7 -41.39 -1.83 -4.58
CA SER A 7 -40.62 -2.79 -3.78
C SER A 7 -39.39 -2.16 -3.10
N THR A 8 -38.71 -1.24 -3.77
CA THR A 8 -37.57 -0.52 -3.18
C THR A 8 -38.04 0.40 -2.06
N LEU A 9 -39.16 1.12 -2.25
CA LEU A 9 -39.72 2.00 -1.23
C LEU A 9 -40.15 1.22 0.03
N TYR A 10 -40.81 0.07 -0.14
CA TYR A 10 -41.20 -0.78 0.99
C TYR A 10 -39.99 -1.32 1.76
N ARG A 11 -38.93 -1.75 1.06
CA ARG A 11 -37.69 -2.22 1.71
C ARG A 11 -37.01 -1.10 2.48
N THR A 12 -36.89 0.08 1.90
CA THR A 12 -36.31 1.26 2.54
C THR A 12 -37.12 1.66 3.79
N GLN A 13 -38.44 1.70 3.68
CA GLN A 13 -39.32 2.05 4.80
C GLN A 13 -39.28 1.00 5.92
N HIS A 14 -39.18 -0.29 5.57
CA HIS A 14 -39.01 -1.38 6.54
C HIS A 14 -37.67 -1.28 7.28
N CYS A 15 -36.56 -1.05 6.56
CA CYS A 15 -35.24 -0.82 7.18
C CYS A 15 -35.26 0.39 8.12
N PHE A 16 -35.87 1.51 7.71
CA PHE A 16 -35.97 2.70 8.55
C PHE A 16 -36.74 2.47 9.85
N ARG A 17 -37.84 1.70 9.81
CA ARG A 17 -38.61 1.36 11.02
C ARG A 17 -37.83 0.46 11.98
N LEU A 18 -36.92 -0.36 11.47
CA LEU A 18 -36.11 -1.27 12.28
C LEU A 18 -34.86 -0.60 12.85
N THR A 19 -34.14 0.17 12.04
CA THR A 19 -32.80 0.66 12.38
C THR A 19 -32.79 2.17 12.70
N GLY A 20 -33.86 2.90 12.37
CA GLY A 20 -33.92 4.37 12.51
C GLY A 20 -33.10 5.13 11.46
N ASP A 21 -32.43 4.42 10.55
CA ASP A 21 -31.61 4.98 9.49
C ASP A 21 -31.98 4.36 8.13
N VAL A 22 -31.88 5.19 7.10
CA VAL A 22 -32.11 4.84 5.69
C VAL A 22 -30.80 4.52 4.99
N THR A 23 -29.65 4.84 5.59
CA THR A 23 -28.36 4.46 5.03
C THR A 23 -28.26 2.94 4.97
N LYS A 24 -27.88 2.43 3.79
CA LYS A 24 -27.47 1.04 3.69
C LYS A 24 -26.19 0.93 4.50
N GLU A 25 -26.19 0.11 5.55
CA GLU A 25 -24.94 -0.41 6.12
C GLU A 25 -24.03 -0.82 4.97
N GLN A 26 -22.74 -0.46 5.04
CA GLN A 26 -21.78 -0.86 4.01
C GLN A 26 -21.93 -2.37 3.84
N ALA A 27 -22.49 -2.78 2.70
CA ALA A 27 -22.61 -4.18 2.40
C ALA A 27 -21.20 -4.74 2.50
N LEU A 28 -20.97 -5.62 3.46
CA LEU A 28 -19.79 -6.47 3.58
C LEU A 28 -19.81 -7.36 2.34
N SER A 29 -19.49 -6.74 1.21
CA SER A 29 -19.57 -7.36 -0.10
C SER A 29 -18.51 -8.41 -0.05
N HIS A 30 -18.93 -9.67 0.12
CA HIS A 30 -18.05 -10.83 0.04
C HIS A 30 -17.48 -10.85 -1.37
N GLY A 31 -16.33 -10.22 -1.53
CA GLY A 31 -15.56 -10.28 -2.76
C GLY A 31 -15.19 -11.72 -3.06
N HIS A 32 -14.80 -11.96 -4.31
CA HIS A 32 -14.29 -13.27 -4.68
C HIS A 32 -13.09 -13.65 -3.79
N PRO A 33 -13.02 -14.88 -3.26
CA PRO A 33 -11.91 -15.31 -2.44
C PRO A 33 -10.59 -15.12 -3.20
N ARG A 34 -9.63 -14.48 -2.54
CA ARG A 34 -8.31 -14.22 -3.13
C ARG A 34 -7.58 -15.56 -3.32
N LYS A 35 -6.94 -15.75 -4.49
CA LYS A 35 -6.07 -16.92 -4.73
C LYS A 35 -4.87 -16.97 -3.79
N LEU A 36 -4.42 -15.80 -3.33
CA LEU A 36 -3.32 -15.63 -2.38
C LEU A 36 -3.89 -15.54 -0.95
N LEU A 37 -3.58 -16.53 -0.12
CA LEU A 37 -3.88 -16.50 1.31
C LEU A 37 -3.09 -15.39 2.01
N ALA A 38 -3.63 -14.84 3.08
CA ALA A 38 -2.98 -13.79 3.87
C ALA A 38 -1.59 -14.20 4.38
N ALA A 39 -1.41 -15.49 4.76
CA ALA A 39 -0.11 -16.02 5.18
C ALA A 39 0.96 -15.95 4.08
N ASN A 40 0.57 -16.22 2.82
CA ASN A 40 1.47 -16.16 1.67
C ASN A 40 1.83 -14.71 1.33
N ILE A 41 0.89 -13.78 1.50
CA ILE A 41 1.16 -12.34 1.36
C ILE A 41 2.14 -11.89 2.44
N ALA A 42 1.95 -12.30 3.70
CA ALA A 42 2.89 -11.99 4.78
C ALA A 42 4.29 -12.56 4.52
N TYR A 43 4.38 -13.77 3.96
CA TYR A 43 5.64 -14.37 3.51
C TYR A 43 6.31 -13.56 2.38
N LEU A 44 5.56 -13.17 1.36
CA LEU A 44 6.08 -12.32 0.28
C LEU A 44 6.61 -10.99 0.81
N LEU A 45 5.86 -10.37 1.72
CA LEU A 45 6.25 -9.10 2.34
C LEU A 45 7.54 -9.25 3.13
N SER A 46 7.65 -10.26 4.00
CA SER A 46 8.89 -10.51 4.74
C SER A 46 10.07 -10.77 3.80
N LEU A 47 9.84 -11.48 2.70
CA LEU A 47 10.87 -11.69 1.69
C LEU A 47 11.33 -10.38 1.04
N ALA A 48 10.40 -9.51 0.69
CA ALA A 48 10.66 -8.19 0.12
C ALA A 48 11.36 -7.24 1.11
N TRP A 49 11.06 -7.36 2.41
CA TRP A 49 11.78 -6.64 3.46
C TRP A 49 13.26 -7.00 3.50
N HIS A 50 13.58 -8.28 3.37
CA HIS A 50 14.96 -8.78 3.43
C HIS A 50 15.72 -8.62 2.10
N ASN A 51 15.04 -8.79 0.96
CA ASN A 51 15.66 -8.76 -0.37
C ASN A 51 14.86 -7.89 -1.35
N PRO A 52 14.87 -6.55 -1.18
CA PRO A 52 14.07 -5.64 -1.99
C PRO A 52 14.56 -5.49 -3.44
N SER A 53 15.72 -6.05 -3.78
CA SER A 53 16.27 -6.04 -5.14
C SER A 53 15.65 -7.10 -6.06
N LYS A 54 14.82 -7.99 -5.52
CA LYS A 54 14.24 -9.09 -6.27
C LYS A 54 13.11 -8.65 -7.18
N PHE A 55 13.01 -9.32 -8.33
CA PHE A 55 11.98 -9.07 -9.33
C PHE A 55 10.71 -9.89 -9.04
N LEU A 56 9.56 -9.47 -9.59
CA LEU A 56 8.25 -10.10 -9.35
C LEU A 56 8.18 -11.57 -9.79
N ASP A 57 8.91 -11.92 -10.85
CA ASP A 57 9.06 -13.30 -11.35
C ASP A 57 9.81 -14.19 -10.36
N GLU A 58 10.85 -13.69 -9.69
CA GLU A 58 11.55 -14.45 -8.64
C GLU A 58 10.64 -14.73 -7.43
N TYR A 59 9.75 -13.80 -7.08
CA TYR A 59 8.73 -14.04 -6.04
C TYR A 59 7.71 -15.09 -6.49
N GLN A 60 7.34 -15.08 -7.77
CA GLN A 60 6.45 -16.08 -8.35
C GLN A 60 7.08 -17.47 -8.30
N GLU A 61 8.34 -17.60 -8.73
CA GLU A 61 9.09 -18.86 -8.69
C GLU A 61 9.19 -19.41 -7.26
N ARG A 62 9.44 -18.53 -6.27
CA ARG A 62 9.46 -18.92 -4.86
C ARG A 62 8.10 -19.39 -4.35
N LEU A 63 7.00 -18.71 -4.71
CA LEU A 63 5.67 -19.18 -4.34
C LEU A 63 5.35 -20.53 -4.95
N GLN A 64 5.76 -20.76 -6.20
CA GLN A 64 5.59 -22.04 -6.86
C GLN A 64 6.42 -23.12 -6.17
N HIS A 65 7.69 -22.85 -5.86
CA HIS A 65 8.60 -23.85 -5.28
C HIS A 65 8.30 -24.18 -3.81
N TYR A 66 7.98 -23.18 -2.98
CA TYR A 66 7.82 -23.38 -1.53
C TYR A 66 6.38 -23.57 -1.08
N HIS A 67 5.41 -23.01 -1.82
CA HIS A 67 3.99 -23.08 -1.46
C HIS A 67 3.14 -23.87 -2.47
N ASN A 68 3.72 -24.32 -3.60
CA ASN A 68 3.00 -24.98 -4.70
C ASN A 68 1.83 -24.14 -5.25
N ILE A 69 1.97 -22.81 -5.25
CA ILE A 69 0.93 -21.90 -5.73
C ILE A 69 1.42 -21.22 -7.00
N THR A 70 0.72 -21.48 -8.10
CA THR A 70 0.92 -20.77 -9.36
C THR A 70 0.01 -19.55 -9.42
N VAL A 71 0.59 -18.36 -9.28
CA VAL A 71 -0.09 -17.07 -9.44
C VAL A 71 0.54 -16.30 -10.60
N CYS A 72 -0.25 -15.48 -11.28
CA CYS A 72 0.29 -14.56 -12.26
C CYS A 72 0.96 -13.36 -11.58
N LEU A 73 1.97 -12.78 -12.25
CA LEU A 73 2.68 -11.57 -11.80
C LEU A 73 1.74 -10.43 -11.41
N THR A 74 0.62 -10.26 -12.12
CA THR A 74 -0.37 -9.22 -11.82
C THR A 74 -1.03 -9.43 -10.46
N THR A 75 -1.29 -10.67 -10.04
CA THR A 75 -1.85 -10.97 -8.71
C THR A 75 -0.85 -10.63 -7.62
N ILE A 76 0.43 -10.92 -7.83
CA ILE A 76 1.50 -10.55 -6.89
C ILE A 76 1.63 -9.02 -6.80
N ASN A 77 1.59 -8.33 -7.94
CA ASN A 77 1.66 -6.87 -7.97
C ASN A 77 0.49 -6.23 -7.20
N HIS A 78 -0.74 -6.65 -7.46
CA HIS A 78 -1.90 -6.16 -6.70
C HIS A 78 -1.82 -6.50 -5.21
N ALA A 79 -1.29 -7.67 -4.84
CA ALA A 79 -1.09 -8.02 -3.44
C ALA A 79 -0.06 -7.09 -2.76
N PHE A 80 0.98 -6.65 -3.47
CA PHE A 80 1.92 -5.65 -2.97
C PHE A 80 1.31 -4.25 -2.91
N GLU A 81 0.53 -3.85 -3.92
CA GLU A 81 -0.20 -2.57 -3.93
C GLU A 81 -1.17 -2.46 -2.75
N ASP A 82 -1.98 -3.49 -2.52
CA ASP A 82 -2.89 -3.60 -1.38
C ASP A 82 -2.15 -3.49 -0.03
N ALA A 83 -0.94 -4.06 0.05
CA ALA A 83 -0.08 -3.97 1.21
C ALA A 83 0.73 -2.65 1.30
N CYS A 84 0.42 -1.66 0.44
CA CYS A 84 1.12 -0.39 0.34
C CYS A 84 2.63 -0.54 0.08
N TYR A 85 3.02 -1.62 -0.59
CA TYR A 85 4.36 -1.94 -1.05
C TYR A 85 4.56 -1.43 -2.50
N SER A 86 4.50 -0.11 -2.66
CA SER A 86 4.77 0.52 -3.96
C SER A 86 6.24 0.37 -4.36
N VAL A 87 6.50 0.27 -5.67
CA VAL A 87 7.84 0.36 -6.26
C VAL A 87 8.63 1.53 -5.68
N LYS A 88 7.99 2.69 -5.46
CA LYS A 88 8.63 3.86 -4.83
C LYS A 88 9.18 3.56 -3.43
N LYS A 89 8.43 2.82 -2.62
CA LYS A 89 8.80 2.42 -1.26
C LYS A 89 9.96 1.43 -1.29
N ILE A 90 9.91 0.45 -2.20
CA ILE A 90 10.99 -0.53 -2.41
C ILE A 90 12.26 0.20 -2.87
N THR A 91 12.18 1.07 -3.88
CA THR A 91 13.33 1.86 -4.35
C THR A 91 13.89 2.77 -3.26
N LYS A 92 13.03 3.42 -2.46
CA LYS A 92 13.46 4.21 -1.30
C LYS A 92 14.22 3.34 -0.29
N MET A 93 13.66 2.18 0.08
CA MET A 93 14.31 1.25 1.00
C MET A 93 15.65 0.71 0.46
N VAL A 94 15.74 0.41 -0.84
CA VAL A 94 17.01 -0.02 -1.48
C VAL A 94 18.05 1.11 -1.44
N LYS A 95 17.64 2.34 -1.74
CA LYS A 95 18.53 3.51 -1.67
C LYS A 95 19.03 3.74 -0.25
N GLU A 96 18.15 3.69 0.75
CA GLU A 96 18.49 3.85 2.17
C GLU A 96 19.37 2.71 2.70
N LYS A 97 19.15 1.47 2.24
CA LYS A 97 19.91 0.29 2.66
C LYS A 97 21.26 0.12 1.97
N CYS A 98 21.71 1.04 1.11
CA CYS A 98 23.03 0.94 0.49
C CYS A 98 24.12 1.27 1.53
N SER A 99 24.45 0.29 2.38
CA SER A 99 25.40 0.41 3.49
C SER A 99 26.75 0.97 3.06
N TYR A 100 27.21 0.60 1.86
CA TYR A 100 28.44 1.13 1.28
C TYR A 100 28.37 2.64 1.01
N LYS A 101 27.27 3.14 0.43
CA LYS A 101 27.09 4.58 0.19
C LYS A 101 26.94 5.34 1.51
N CYS A 102 26.20 4.79 2.47
CA CYS A 102 26.09 5.37 3.81
C CYS A 102 27.46 5.42 4.50
N ALA A 103 28.23 4.33 4.49
CA ALA A 103 29.55 4.29 5.11
C ALA A 103 30.53 5.24 4.43
N SER A 104 30.53 5.31 3.09
CA SER A 104 31.36 6.25 2.34
C SER A 104 30.99 7.70 2.66
N PHE A 105 29.69 8.01 2.76
CA PHE A 105 29.19 9.33 3.12
C PHE A 105 29.60 9.73 4.55
N ILE A 106 29.37 8.84 5.52
CA ILE A 106 29.78 9.03 6.92
C ILE A 106 31.30 9.27 6.99
N ARG A 107 32.11 8.48 6.26
CA ARG A 107 33.57 8.65 6.22
C ARG A 107 33.98 10.01 5.66
N CYS A 108 33.25 10.54 4.68
CA CYS A 108 33.52 11.87 4.14
C CYS A 108 33.13 12.98 5.13
N ILE A 109 31.98 12.88 5.79
CA ILE A 109 31.49 13.90 6.73
C ILE A 109 32.23 13.87 8.06
N ALA A 110 32.67 12.71 8.55
CA ALA A 110 33.35 12.56 9.84
C ALA A 110 34.67 13.36 9.95
N LYS A 111 35.20 13.87 8.83
CA LYS A 111 36.39 14.74 8.82
C LYS A 111 36.10 16.15 9.33
N TYR A 112 34.84 16.57 9.35
CA TYR A 112 34.45 17.91 9.76
C TYR A 112 33.89 17.89 11.19
N PRO A 113 34.26 18.86 12.04
CA PRO A 113 33.68 18.99 13.37
C PRO A 113 32.20 19.36 13.26
N ALA A 114 31.40 18.95 14.25
CA ALA A 114 29.94 19.15 14.24
C ALA A 114 29.53 20.63 14.13
N SER A 115 30.36 21.54 14.64
CA SER A 115 30.13 23.00 14.54
C SER A 115 30.10 23.53 13.10
N TYR A 116 30.64 22.79 12.13
CA TYR A 116 30.72 23.21 10.74
C TYR A 116 29.60 22.60 9.88
N LEU A 117 28.78 21.71 10.44
CA LEU A 117 27.70 21.04 9.72
C LEU A 117 26.40 21.81 9.91
N VAL A 118 25.82 22.27 8.80
CA VAL A 118 24.49 22.89 8.77
C VAL A 118 23.57 22.00 7.94
N ALA A 119 22.50 21.51 8.56
CA ALA A 119 21.47 20.74 7.85
C ALA A 119 20.53 21.71 7.14
N MET A 120 20.48 21.63 5.81
CA MET A 120 19.45 22.30 5.01
C MET A 120 18.64 21.20 4.31
N ASP A 121 17.35 21.15 4.62
CA ASP A 121 16.40 20.25 3.96
C ASP A 121 15.42 21.10 3.16
N GLU A 122 15.35 20.84 1.86
CA GLU A 122 14.41 21.51 0.97
C GLU A 122 13.10 20.73 0.95
N VAL A 123 12.09 21.28 1.64
CA VAL A 123 10.72 20.78 1.53
C VAL A 123 10.12 21.38 0.26
N LEU A 124 9.89 20.54 -0.75
CA LEU A 124 9.11 20.94 -1.92
C LEU A 124 7.70 21.34 -1.46
N LYS A 125 7.38 22.63 -1.54
CA LYS A 125 6.01 23.11 -1.38
C LYS A 125 5.22 22.71 -2.62
N ASP A 126 4.39 21.69 -2.48
CA ASP A 126 3.42 21.32 -3.51
C ASP A 126 2.14 22.16 -3.31
N ASP A 127 1.88 23.08 -4.24
CA ASP A 127 0.72 23.98 -4.23
C ASP A 127 -0.62 23.21 -4.31
N HIS A 128 -0.61 21.94 -4.74
CA HIS A 128 -1.78 21.07 -4.72
C HIS A 128 -2.26 20.72 -3.30
N THR A 129 -1.39 20.84 -2.28
CA THR A 129 -1.77 20.52 -0.89
C THR A 129 -2.73 21.57 -0.31
N TYR A 130 -2.61 22.84 -0.72
CA TYR A 130 -3.45 23.93 -0.22
C TYR A 130 -4.85 23.98 -0.86
N SER A 131 -5.03 23.36 -2.03
CA SER A 131 -6.32 23.35 -2.73
C SER A 131 -7.32 22.34 -2.14
N GLN A 132 -6.87 21.33 -1.39
CA GLN A 132 -7.75 20.39 -0.70
C GLN A 132 -8.22 20.89 0.67
N MET A 133 -7.45 21.75 1.36
CA MET A 133 -7.85 22.28 2.68
C MET A 133 -8.81 23.48 2.62
N ARG A 134 -9.10 24.04 1.43
CA ARG A 134 -10.00 25.20 1.26
C ARG A 134 -11.40 24.84 0.76
N ALA A 135 -11.75 23.55 0.70
CA ALA A 135 -13.05 23.06 0.24
C ALA A 135 -13.98 22.56 1.38
N CYS A 136 -13.72 22.95 2.64
CA CYS A 136 -14.63 22.78 3.77
C CYS A 136 -15.25 24.14 4.15
#